data_AF-Q5GRC2-F1
#
_entry.id   AF-Q5GRC2-F1
#
_cell.length_a   1.000
_cell.length_b   1.000
_cell.length_c   1.000
_cell.angle_alpha   90.00
_cell.angle_beta   90.00
_cell.angle_gamma   90.00
#
_symmetry.space_group_name_H-M   'P 1'
#
loop_
_entity.id
_entity.type
_entity.pdbx_description
1 polymer ?
#
loop_
_entity_poly.entity_id
_entity_poly.type
_entity_poly.pdbx_seq_one_letter_code
_entity_poly.pdbx_strand_id
1 'polypeptide(L)' 'MIDVQTYMDLNKLYADYASVIDAEKWDEWAEFFEEDCEYKVQPRENHERGYPLATMWFISKNMLKEGLNKAF' A
#
# COMPACT_ATOMS: atom_id res chain seq x y z
N MET A 1 -4.21 -13.88 -20.82
CA MET A 1 -2.78 -13.62 -20.51
C MET A 1 -2.59 -12.13 -20.54
N ILE A 2 -1.83 -11.58 -19.59
CA ILE A 2 -1.40 -10.17 -19.60
C ILE A 2 -0.44 -9.96 -20.79
N ASP A 3 -0.59 -8.85 -21.50
CA ASP A 3 0.33 -8.49 -22.59
C ASP A 3 1.67 -7.97 -22.05
N VAL A 4 2.68 -7.93 -22.91
CA VAL A 4 4.05 -7.56 -22.51
C VAL A 4 4.13 -6.14 -21.96
N GLN A 5 3.36 -5.20 -22.52
CA GLN A 5 3.40 -3.82 -22.06
C GLN A 5 2.83 -3.72 -20.64
N THR A 6 1.65 -4.30 -20.41
CA THR A 6 1.03 -4.35 -19.08
C THR A 6 1.94 -5.04 -18.05
N TYR A 7 2.66 -6.11 -18.44
CA TYR A 7 3.64 -6.76 -17.55
C TYR A 7 4.79 -5.83 -17.16
N MET A 8 5.35 -5.10 -18.13
CA MET A 8 6.46 -4.18 -17.89
C MET A 8 6.02 -2.99 -17.03
N ASP A 9 4.84 -2.43 -17.30
CA ASP A 9 4.27 -1.34 -16.51
C ASP A 9 4.00 -1.75 -15.07
N LEU A 10 3.51 -2.98 -14.86
CA LEU A 10 3.29 -3.52 -13.52
C LEU A 10 4.61 -3.68 -12.74
N ASN A 11 5.65 -4.21 -13.37
CA ASN A 11 6.97 -4.33 -12.73
C ASN A 11 7.56 -2.96 -12.39
N LYS A 12 7.41 -1.98 -13.28
CA LYS A 12 7.82 -0.60 -13.04
C LYS A 12 7.06 0.00 -11.85
N LEU A 13 5.74 -0.19 -11.79
CA LEU A 13 4.90 0.25 -10.67
C LEU A 13 5.40 -0.31 -9.33
N TYR A 14 5.66 -1.62 -9.25
CA TYR A 14 6.17 -2.23 -8.01
C TYR A 14 7.57 -1.73 -7.63
N ALA A 15 8.46 -1.53 -8.60
CA ALA A 15 9.79 -1.02 -8.35
C ALA A 15 9.77 0.44 -7.84
N ASP A 16 8.99 1.30 -8.50
CA ASP A 16 8.81 2.69 -8.10
C ASP A 16 8.17 2.75 -6.70
N TYR A 17 7.11 1.97 -6.46
CA TYR A 17 6.44 1.84 -5.15
C TYR A 17 7.42 1.49 -4.02
N ALA A 18 8.25 0.46 -4.21
CA ALA A 18 9.22 0.03 -3.20
C ALA A 18 10.30 1.11 -2.97
N SER A 19 10.80 1.73 -4.04
CA SER A 19 11.85 2.75 -3.93
C SER A 19 11.42 3.98 -3.12
N VAL A 20 10.14 4.36 -3.20
CA VAL A 20 9.58 5.51 -2.47
C VAL A 20 9.39 5.18 -0.98
N ILE A 21 9.02 3.93 -0.64
CA ILE A 21 9.00 3.43 0.75
C ILE A 21 10.41 3.47 1.33
N ASP A 22 11.41 2.90 0.63
CA ASP A 22 12.79 2.81 1.11
C ASP A 22 13.43 4.20 1.33
N ALA A 23 12.94 5.21 0.60
CA ALA A 23 13.35 6.60 0.72
C ALA A 23 12.49 7.41 1.71
N GLU A 24 11.56 6.78 2.43
CA GLU A 24 10.66 7.39 3.43
C GLU A 24 9.82 8.57 2.89
N LYS A 25 9.51 8.54 1.59
CA LYS A 25 8.75 9.59 0.90
C LYS A 25 7.24 9.33 0.99
N TRP A 26 6.66 9.42 2.18
CA TRP A 26 5.28 8.99 2.46
C TRP A 26 4.20 9.70 1.65
N ASP A 27 4.35 11.01 1.43
CA ASP A 27 3.40 11.77 0.61
C ASP A 27 3.42 11.33 -0.86
N GLU A 28 4.59 11.01 -1.42
CA GLU A 28 4.72 10.46 -2.78
C GLU A 28 4.18 9.02 -2.82
N TRP A 29 4.39 8.25 -1.75
CA TRP A 29 3.92 6.86 -1.69
C TRP A 29 2.39 6.77 -1.66
N ALA A 30 1.71 7.70 -0.99
CA ALA A 30 0.26 7.74 -0.99
C ALA A 30 -0.34 7.91 -2.40
N GLU A 31 0.41 8.48 -3.36
CA GLU A 31 -0.04 8.68 -4.74
C GLU A 31 -0.11 7.38 -5.56
N PHE A 32 0.43 6.26 -5.07
CA PHE A 32 0.22 4.95 -5.69
C PHE A 32 -1.18 4.36 -5.46
N PHE A 33 -2.01 5.03 -4.66
CA PHE A 33 -3.34 4.57 -4.29
C PHE A 33 -4.41 5.48 -4.90
N GLU A 34 -5.53 4.87 -5.29
CA GLU A 34 -6.77 5.57 -5.62
C GLU A 34 -7.38 6.21 -4.36
N GLU A 35 -8.27 7.19 -4.53
CA GLU A 35 -8.93 7.87 -3.40
C GLU A 35 -9.71 6.89 -2.50
N ASP A 36 -10.44 5.95 -3.13
CA ASP A 36 -11.17 4.86 -2.48
C ASP A 36 -10.31 3.59 -2.40
N CYS A 37 -9.31 3.59 -1.51
CA CYS A 37 -8.40 2.47 -1.30
C CYS A 37 -8.49 1.88 0.11
N GLU A 38 -8.12 0.61 0.23
CA GLU A 38 -7.85 -0.05 1.50
C GLU A 38 -6.38 -0.46 1.58
N TYR A 39 -5.67 0.02 2.60
CA TYR A 39 -4.33 -0.44 2.95
C TYR A 39 -4.35 -1.16 4.29
N LYS A 40 -3.90 -2.42 4.29
CA LYS A 40 -3.98 -3.29 5.46
C LYS A 40 -2.69 -4.06 5.67
N VAL A 41 -2.09 -3.88 6.85
CA VAL A 41 -0.97 -4.72 7.33
C VAL A 41 -1.51 -5.59 8.44
N GLN A 42 -1.82 -6.84 8.10
CA GLN A 42 -2.48 -7.80 8.98
C GLN A 42 -1.53 -8.90 9.43
N PRO A 43 -1.49 -9.26 10.73
CA PRO A 43 -0.79 -10.46 11.18
C PRO A 43 -1.29 -11.69 10.44
N ARG A 44 -0.36 -12.53 9.98
CA ARG A 44 -0.66 -13.73 9.21
C ARG A 44 -1.64 -14.66 9.94
N GLU A 45 -1.46 -14.85 11.24
CA GLU A 45 -2.35 -15.67 12.07
C GLU A 45 -3.79 -15.15 12.12
N ASN A 46 -3.99 -13.83 12.09
CA ASN A 46 -5.31 -13.22 12.06
C ASN A 46 -5.96 -13.42 10.70
N HIS A 47 -5.19 -13.26 9.61
CA HIS A 47 -5.67 -13.52 8.26
C HIS A 47 -6.08 -15.00 8.09
N GLU A 48 -5.23 -15.94 8.51
CA GLU A 48 -5.48 -17.38 8.43
C GLU A 48 -6.70 -17.82 9.27
N ARG A 49 -7.01 -17.11 10.36
CA ARG A 49 -8.16 -17.37 11.23
C ARG A 49 -9.40 -16.52 10.92
N GLY A 50 -9.34 -15.66 9.90
CA GLY A 50 -10.44 -14.76 9.53
C GLY A 50 -10.74 -13.66 10.55
N TYR A 51 -9.81 -13.35 11.46
CA TYR A 51 -9.98 -12.27 12.42
C TYR A 51 -9.72 -10.91 11.77
N PRO A 52 -10.55 -9.88 12.01
CA PRO A 52 -10.44 -8.61 11.30
C PRO A 52 -9.23 -7.78 11.73
N LEU A 53 -8.68 -8.04 12.93
CA LEU A 53 -7.63 -7.24 13.56
C LEU A 53 -6.36 -7.18 12.69
N ALA A 54 -5.91 -5.95 12.44
CA ALA A 54 -4.68 -5.63 11.71
C ALA A 54 -3.83 -4.64 12.50
N THR A 55 -2.52 -4.65 12.27
CA THR A 55 -1.57 -3.71 12.88
C THR A 55 -1.75 -2.31 12.33
N MET A 56 -2.01 -2.21 11.02
CA MET A 56 -2.41 -0.98 10.35
C MET A 56 -3.59 -1.26 9.44
N TRP A 57 -4.58 -0.38 9.46
CA TRP A 57 -5.76 -0.48 8.62
C TRP A 57 -6.28 0.91 8.27
N PHE A 58 -6.13 1.29 7.01
CA PHE A 58 -6.61 2.56 6.47
C PHE A 58 -7.58 2.27 5.33
N ILE A 59 -8.75 2.91 5.36
CA ILE A 59 -9.87 2.67 4.43
C ILE A 59 -10.10 3.84 3.46
N SER A 60 -9.10 4.70 3.28
CA SER A 60 -9.04 5.73 2.25
C SER A 60 -7.61 6.26 2.10
N LYS A 61 -7.30 6.90 0.96
CA LYS A 61 -6.01 7.57 0.74
C LYS A 61 -5.73 8.66 1.76
N ASN A 62 -6.75 9.42 2.16
CA ASN A 62 -6.62 10.44 3.20
C ASN A 62 -6.22 9.84 4.55
N MET A 63 -6.86 8.75 4.97
CA MET A 63 -6.49 8.04 6.20
C MET A 63 -5.08 7.46 6.12
N LEU A 64 -4.70 6.91 4.97
CA LEU A 64 -3.35 6.40 4.72
C LEU A 64 -2.31 7.50 4.91
N LYS A 65 -2.48 8.61 4.19
CA LYS A 65 -1.57 9.76 4.22
C LYS A 65 -1.44 10.35 5.62
N GLU A 66 -2.56 10.56 6.31
CA GLU A 66 -2.54 11.04 7.70
C GLU A 66 -1.90 10.03 8.66
N GLY A 67 -2.15 8.74 8.47
CA GLY A 67 -1.66 7.68 9.33
C GLY A 67 -0.14 7.53 9.25
N LEU A 68 0.42 7.56 8.04
CA LEU A 68 1.87 7.46 7.82
C LEU A 68 2.62 8.64 8.41
N ASN A 69 2.17 9.87 8.12
CA ASN A 69 2.79 11.10 8.62
C ASN A 69 2.73 11.24 10.16
N LYS A 70 1.92 10.41 10.83
CA LYS A 70 1.88 10.32 12.31
C LYS A 70 2.73 9.18 12.86
N ALA A 71 2.95 8.13 12.08
CA ALA A 71 3.64 6.92 12.50
C ALA A 71 5.16 6.99 12.30
N PHE A 72 5.62 7.79 11.33
CA PHE A 72 7.00 7.97 10.93
C PHE A 72 7.31 9.47 10.84
#